data_AF-A0A3B0YDM6-F1
#
_entry.id   AF-A0A3B0YDM6-F1
#
_cell.length_a   1.000
_cell.length_b   1.000
_cell.length_c   1.000
_cell.angle_alpha   90.00
_cell.angle_beta   90.00
_cell.angle_gamma   90.00
#
_symmetry.space_group_name_H-M   'P 1'
#
loop_
_entity.id
_entity.type
_entity.pdbx_description
1 polymer ?
#
loop_
_entity_poly.entity_id
_entity_poly.type
_entity_poly.pdbx_seq_one_letter_code
_entity_poly.pdbx_strand_id
1 'polypeptide(L)'
;MSRNIMLVLMGLFIASPVMAKEFTYQGKISGMSCAFCVYKLSKKIKSLPGVDKKSVKVSLKTGLMNFRSSNEVKPKEITALFSDTGFSLSEFKAIKSYQTATYKKTTLVSMNLSSIELDDYKALLKKLGDIAANELGKLEISAPKSIEIPLLKIMIMGRKKVARVKFIEAKDKAIKISIYQKK
;
A
#
# COMPACT_ATOMS: atom_id res chain seq x y z
N MET A 1 56.43 -0.96 -40.43
CA MET A 1 55.54 -2.14 -40.46
C MET A 1 54.32 -1.87 -39.58
N SER A 2 53.13 -2.04 -40.16
CA SER A 2 51.78 -2.21 -39.56
C SER A 2 51.34 -1.29 -38.40
N ARG A 3 50.43 -0.35 -38.63
CA ARG A 3 48.96 -0.50 -38.82
C ARG A 3 48.20 -0.57 -37.49
N ASN A 4 47.28 0.38 -37.35
CA ASN A 4 46.03 0.29 -36.61
C ASN A 4 46.08 0.03 -35.09
N ILE A 5 46.15 1.11 -34.30
CA ILE A 5 45.21 1.27 -33.17
C ILE A 5 44.61 2.68 -33.25
N MET A 6 44.06 2.96 -34.42
CA MET A 6 42.97 3.91 -34.63
C MET A 6 41.69 3.11 -34.30
N LEU A 7 40.80 3.67 -33.46
CA LEU A 7 39.43 3.20 -33.16
C LEU A 7 39.25 2.03 -32.17
N VAL A 8 39.46 2.31 -30.89
CA VAL A 8 38.56 1.76 -29.85
C VAL A 8 37.91 2.96 -29.17
N LEU A 9 36.95 3.60 -29.86
CA LEU A 9 35.55 3.56 -29.43
C LEU A 9 35.46 3.85 -27.92
N MET A 10 35.49 5.11 -27.47
CA MET A 10 34.36 6.04 -27.61
C MET A 10 33.00 5.31 -27.64
N GLY A 11 32.84 4.29 -26.79
CA GLY A 11 31.57 3.73 -26.38
C GLY A 11 30.96 4.66 -25.35
N LEU A 12 30.30 5.70 -25.85
CA LEU A 12 29.34 6.52 -25.12
C LEU A 12 28.31 5.61 -24.40
N PHE A 13 28.61 5.19 -23.17
CA PHE A 13 27.58 4.87 -22.19
C PHE A 13 27.05 6.18 -21.61
N ILE A 14 26.50 7.06 -22.46
CA ILE A 14 25.41 7.92 -21.99
C ILE A 14 24.23 6.98 -21.83
N ALA A 15 24.18 6.31 -20.67
CA ALA A 15 22.94 5.85 -20.10
C ALA A 15 22.10 7.11 -19.88
N SER A 16 21.40 7.55 -20.93
CA SER A 16 20.35 8.53 -20.77
C SER A 16 19.42 7.95 -19.70
N PRO A 17 19.10 8.67 -18.62
CA PRO A 17 17.97 8.25 -17.81
C PRO A 17 16.79 8.28 -18.77
N VAL A 18 16.32 7.11 -19.19
CA VAL A 18 15.00 6.97 -19.78
C VAL A 18 14.08 7.57 -18.73
N MET A 19 13.66 8.81 -18.96
CA MET A 19 12.66 9.51 -18.19
C MET A 19 11.36 8.77 -18.46
N ALA A 20 11.15 7.66 -17.74
CA ALA A 20 9.91 6.94 -17.78
C ALA A 20 8.82 7.93 -17.35
N LYS A 21 7.90 8.22 -18.26
CA LYS A 21 6.79 9.15 -18.04
C LYS A 21 5.98 8.64 -16.83
N GLU A 22 6.09 9.34 -15.70
CA GLU A 22 5.36 9.00 -14.48
C GLU A 22 4.00 9.71 -14.48
N PHE A 23 2.93 8.95 -14.28
CA PHE A 23 1.57 9.46 -14.16
C PHE A 23 1.18 9.53 -12.68
N THR A 24 0.56 10.63 -12.26
CA THR A 24 -0.01 10.75 -10.91
C THR A 24 -1.52 10.92 -11.03
N TYR A 25 -2.27 10.16 -10.24
CA TYR A 25 -3.73 10.19 -10.26
C TYR A 25 -4.30 10.54 -8.89
N GLN A 26 -5.43 11.23 -8.91
CA GLN A 26 -6.29 11.45 -7.77
C GLN A 26 -7.72 11.01 -8.09
N GLY A 27 -8.40 10.43 -7.10
CA GLY A 27 -9.81 10.14 -7.20
C GLY A 27 -10.56 10.34 -5.89
N LYS A 28 -11.89 10.48 -6.01
CA LYS A 28 -12.82 10.63 -4.89
C LYS A 28 -13.70 9.38 -4.79
N ILE A 29 -13.71 8.76 -3.62
CA ILE A 29 -14.39 7.51 -3.34
C ILE A 29 -15.50 7.75 -2.32
N SER A 30 -16.66 7.15 -2.57
CA SER A 30 -17.83 7.14 -1.70
C SER A 30 -18.16 5.72 -1.23
N GLY A 31 -18.82 5.59 -0.08
CA GLY A 31 -19.29 4.31 0.47
C GLY A 31 -18.29 3.53 1.34
N MET A 32 -17.04 4.01 1.49
CA MET A 32 -16.08 3.38 2.42
C MET A 32 -16.40 3.75 3.87
N SER A 33 -16.48 2.75 4.76
CA SER A 33 -16.85 2.95 6.17
C SER A 33 -15.84 2.43 7.20
N CYS A 34 -14.87 1.60 6.81
CA CYS A 34 -13.87 1.06 7.75
C CYS A 34 -12.47 0.83 7.14
N ALA A 35 -11.48 0.68 8.01
CA ALA A 35 -10.07 0.46 7.67
C ALA A 35 -9.84 -0.81 6.83
N PHE A 36 -10.60 -1.87 7.07
CA PHE A 36 -10.53 -3.07 6.24
C PHE A 36 -11.01 -2.84 4.81
N CYS A 37 -12.05 -2.02 4.61
CA CYS A 37 -12.51 -1.61 3.27
C CYS A 37 -11.42 -0.84 2.52
N VAL A 38 -10.79 0.12 3.20
CA VAL A 38 -9.64 0.87 2.67
C VAL A 38 -8.50 -0.06 2.30
N TYR A 39 -8.18 -1.04 3.14
CA TYR A 39 -7.14 -2.02 2.86
C TYR A 39 -7.42 -2.81 1.58
N LYS A 40 -8.63 -3.39 1.46
CA LYS A 40 -9.04 -4.16 0.28
C LYS A 40 -8.93 -3.33 -1.00
N LEU A 41 -9.46 -2.11 -1.00
CA LEU A 41 -9.42 -1.23 -2.16
C LEU A 41 -7.97 -0.83 -2.50
N SER A 42 -7.18 -0.46 -1.50
CA SER A 42 -5.75 -0.16 -1.68
C SER A 42 -5.00 -1.33 -2.30
N LYS A 43 -5.32 -2.58 -1.93
CA LYS A 43 -4.72 -3.78 -2.51
C LYS A 43 -5.09 -3.96 -3.97
N LYS A 44 -6.35 -3.72 -4.35
CA LYS A 44 -6.81 -3.73 -5.76
C LYS A 44 -6.11 -2.65 -6.61
N ILE A 45 -5.94 -1.44 -6.08
CA ILE A 45 -5.23 -0.36 -6.80
C ILE A 45 -3.76 -0.75 -7.01
N LYS A 46 -3.11 -1.32 -5.99
CA LYS A 46 -1.72 -1.81 -6.05
C LYS A 46 -1.49 -2.96 -7.01
N SER A 47 -2.53 -3.65 -7.47
CA SER A 47 -2.42 -4.72 -8.47
C SER A 47 -2.55 -4.22 -9.91
N LEU A 48 -2.90 -2.95 -10.12
CA LEU A 48 -2.91 -2.39 -11.47
C LEU A 48 -1.48 -2.34 -12.04
N PRO A 49 -1.31 -2.63 -13.34
CA PRO A 49 -0.01 -2.52 -14.02
C PRO A 49 0.60 -1.12 -13.89
N GLY A 50 1.90 -1.06 -13.64
CA GLY A 50 2.65 0.19 -13.53
C GLY A 50 2.48 0.96 -12.21
N VAL A 51 1.51 0.63 -11.36
CA VAL A 51 1.27 1.37 -10.11
C VAL A 51 2.42 1.17 -9.10
N ASP A 52 3.00 2.28 -8.64
CA ASP A 52 3.94 2.28 -7.51
C ASP A 52 3.18 1.98 -6.22
N LYS A 53 3.34 0.75 -5.72
CA LYS A 53 2.66 0.26 -4.51
C LYS A 53 2.94 1.10 -3.26
N LYS A 54 4.08 1.80 -3.20
CA LYS A 54 4.43 2.65 -2.05
C LYS A 54 3.71 4.00 -2.11
N SER A 55 3.35 4.48 -3.30
CA SER A 55 2.64 5.74 -3.53
C SER A 55 1.15 5.67 -3.19
N VAL A 56 0.53 4.48 -3.27
CA VAL A 56 -0.91 4.31 -3.06
C VAL A 56 -1.32 4.75 -1.65
N LYS A 57 -2.17 5.77 -1.59
CA LYS A 57 -2.78 6.28 -0.36
C LYS A 57 -4.28 6.44 -0.58
N VAL A 58 -5.06 5.79 0.27
CA VAL A 58 -6.52 5.92 0.34
C VAL A 58 -6.86 6.43 1.74
N SER A 59 -7.62 7.52 1.80
CA SER A 59 -8.01 8.19 3.04
C SER A 59 -9.47 7.91 3.33
N LEU A 60 -9.77 7.23 4.44
CA LEU A 60 -11.14 7.01 4.88
C LEU A 60 -11.85 8.33 5.22
N LYS A 61 -11.15 9.23 5.92
CA LYS A 61 -11.69 10.52 6.40
C LYS A 61 -12.12 11.43 5.25
N THR A 62 -11.32 11.49 4.19
CA THR A 62 -11.57 12.42 3.07
C THR A 62 -12.17 11.74 1.85
N GLY A 63 -12.21 10.41 1.79
CA GLY A 63 -12.56 9.65 0.59
C GLY A 63 -11.55 9.81 -0.55
N LEU A 64 -10.40 10.46 -0.32
CA LEU A 64 -9.43 10.70 -1.38
C LEU A 64 -8.50 9.51 -1.57
N MET A 65 -8.26 9.16 -2.83
CA MET A 65 -7.25 8.23 -3.29
C MET A 65 -6.21 8.97 -4.12
N ASN A 66 -4.94 8.67 -3.90
CA ASN A 66 -3.84 9.14 -4.74
C ASN A 66 -2.84 8.01 -4.98
N PHE A 67 -2.27 7.94 -6.18
CA PHE A 67 -1.20 7.00 -6.52
C PHE A 67 -0.41 7.48 -7.74
N ARG A 68 0.78 6.91 -7.92
CA ARG A 68 1.64 7.08 -9.09
C ARG A 68 1.71 5.79 -9.89
N SER A 69 1.92 5.91 -11.20
CA SER A 69 2.01 4.79 -12.13
C SER A 69 3.04 5.09 -13.22
N SER A 70 3.81 4.09 -13.62
CA SER A 70 4.66 4.16 -14.83
C SER A 70 3.85 4.03 -16.13
N ASN A 71 2.61 3.55 -16.03
CA ASN A 71 1.72 3.33 -17.15
C ASN A 71 0.49 4.23 -17.01
N GLU A 72 -0.05 4.68 -18.13
CA GLU A 72 -1.35 5.36 -18.12
C GLU A 72 -2.43 4.40 -17.63
N VAL A 73 -3.23 4.83 -16.65
CA VAL A 73 -4.38 4.08 -16.14
C VAL A 73 -5.63 4.64 -16.77
N LYS A 74 -6.36 3.80 -17.51
CA LYS A 74 -7.58 4.23 -18.20
C LYS A 74 -8.74 4.34 -17.21
N PRO A 75 -9.68 5.29 -17.38
CA PRO A 75 -10.88 5.39 -16.53
C PRO A 75 -11.66 4.09 -16.39
N LYS A 76 -11.76 3.29 -17.46
CA LYS A 76 -12.44 1.98 -17.43
C LYS A 76 -11.75 0.97 -16.51
N GLU A 77 -10.41 0.94 -16.50
CA GLU A 77 -9.62 0.02 -15.67
C GLU A 77 -9.77 0.34 -14.19
N ILE A 78 -9.70 1.62 -13.83
CA ILE A 78 -9.85 2.03 -12.43
C ILE A 78 -11.28 1.84 -11.93
N THR A 79 -12.30 2.17 -12.74
CA THR A 79 -13.71 2.00 -12.37
C THR A 79 -14.07 0.53 -12.17
N ALA A 80 -13.51 -0.38 -12.98
CA ALA A 80 -13.72 -1.82 -12.82
C ALA A 80 -13.27 -2.36 -11.45
N LEU A 81 -12.33 -1.70 -10.76
CA LEU A 81 -11.93 -2.11 -9.41
C LEU A 81 -13.06 -1.99 -8.37
N PHE A 82 -14.04 -1.13 -8.65
CA PHE A 82 -15.13 -0.77 -7.74
C PHE A 82 -16.39 -1.63 -7.90
N SER A 83 -16.58 -2.30 -9.05
CA SER A 83 -17.81 -3.02 -9.42
C SER A 83 -18.34 -3.97 -8.35
N ASP A 84 -17.46 -4.67 -7.63
CA ASP A 84 -17.85 -5.67 -6.62
C ASP A 84 -17.54 -5.24 -5.17
N THR A 85 -17.45 -3.93 -4.93
CA THR A 85 -16.96 -3.41 -3.65
C THR A 85 -18.03 -2.71 -2.80
N GLY A 86 -19.18 -2.36 -3.40
CA GLY A 86 -20.19 -1.50 -2.78
C GLY A 86 -19.73 -0.04 -2.61
N PHE A 87 -18.64 0.35 -3.28
CA PHE A 87 -18.08 1.70 -3.29
C PHE A 87 -18.19 2.29 -4.69
N SER A 88 -18.13 3.61 -4.79
CA SER A 88 -18.19 4.32 -6.07
C SER A 88 -17.03 5.31 -6.20
N LEU A 89 -16.49 5.44 -7.40
CA LEU A 89 -15.50 6.44 -7.77
C LEU A 89 -16.23 7.61 -8.43
N SER A 90 -16.40 8.73 -7.72
CA SER A 90 -17.14 9.90 -8.22
C SER A 90 -16.27 10.84 -9.06
N GLU A 91 -14.95 10.82 -8.84
CA GLU A 91 -13.98 11.61 -9.61
C GLU A 91 -12.71 10.79 -9.84
N PHE A 92 -12.10 10.97 -11.01
CA PHE A 92 -10.78 10.43 -11.33
C PHE A 92 -10.07 11.35 -12.32
N LYS A 93 -8.88 11.86 -11.94
CA LYS A 93 -8.12 12.79 -12.76
C LYS A 93 -6.62 12.59 -12.60
N ALA A 94 -5.90 12.85 -13.69
CA ALA A 94 -4.45 13.02 -13.63
C ALA A 94 -4.13 14.36 -12.94
N ILE A 95 -3.11 14.36 -12.09
CA ILE A 95 -2.60 15.55 -11.40
C ILE A 95 -1.09 15.67 -11.62
N LYS A 96 -0.53 16.87 -11.41
CA LYS A 96 0.91 17.11 -11.62
C LYS A 96 1.79 16.34 -10.63
N SER A 97 1.43 16.35 -9.35
CA SER A 97 2.16 15.65 -8.29
C SER A 97 1.30 15.52 -7.02
N TYR A 98 1.68 14.59 -6.13
CA TYR A 98 1.08 14.43 -4.81
C TYR A 98 2.16 14.04 -3.79
N GLN A 99 2.17 14.70 -2.63
CA GLN A 99 3.14 14.42 -1.57
C GLN A 99 2.76 13.16 -0.78
N THR A 100 3.58 12.12 -0.91
CA THR A 100 3.53 10.98 0.00
C THR A 100 4.01 11.42 1.38
N ALA A 101 3.22 11.14 2.43
CA ALA A 101 3.62 11.46 3.79
C ALA A 101 4.84 10.61 4.21
N THR A 102 5.87 11.28 4.72
CA THR A 102 7.03 10.63 5.34
C THR A 102 6.72 10.35 6.81
N TYR A 103 6.97 9.13 7.27
CA TYR A 103 6.70 8.71 8.65
C TYR A 103 8.05 8.57 9.36
N LYS A 104 8.27 9.27 10.48
CA LYS A 104 9.41 8.95 11.33
C LYS A 104 9.03 7.69 12.13
N LYS A 105 9.87 6.65 12.02
CA LYS A 105 9.58 5.29 12.48
C LYS A 105 9.92 5.16 13.97
N THR A 106 9.08 5.71 14.85
CA THR A 106 9.11 5.30 16.27
C THR A 106 8.10 4.19 16.45
N THR A 107 8.58 3.02 16.84
CA THR A 107 7.74 1.84 17.11
C THR A 107 7.11 1.98 18.48
N LEU A 108 5.77 1.93 18.56
CA LEU A 108 5.02 1.90 19.81
C LEU A 108 4.88 0.48 20.34
N VAL A 109 4.57 -0.44 19.44
CA VAL A 109 4.37 -1.86 19.76
C VAL A 109 5.11 -2.68 18.72
N SER A 110 5.85 -3.68 19.18
CA SER A 110 6.42 -4.74 18.35
C SER A 110 6.20 -6.07 19.06
N MET A 111 5.61 -7.02 18.36
CA MET A 111 5.33 -8.34 18.91
C MET A 111 5.48 -9.43 17.86
N ASN A 112 5.74 -10.64 18.35
CA ASN A 112 5.87 -11.84 17.55
C ASN A 112 4.99 -12.93 18.16
N LEU A 113 4.15 -13.56 17.35
CA LEU A 113 3.35 -14.73 17.72
C LEU A 113 3.91 -15.93 16.99
N SER A 114 4.26 -16.97 17.76
CA SER A 114 4.93 -18.17 17.26
C SER A 114 4.00 -19.14 16.53
N SER A 115 2.69 -18.89 16.56
CA SER A 115 1.67 -19.70 15.88
C SER A 115 0.80 -18.84 14.97
N ILE A 116 0.22 -19.47 13.95
CA ILE A 116 -0.73 -18.87 13.01
C ILE A 116 -2.20 -19.17 13.36
N GLU A 117 -2.43 -19.94 14.42
CA GLU A 117 -3.76 -20.22 14.97
C GLU A 117 -4.34 -18.94 15.57
N LEU A 118 -5.21 -18.27 14.82
CA LEU A 118 -5.69 -16.93 15.17
C LEU A 118 -6.63 -16.93 16.37
N ASP A 119 -7.29 -18.05 16.65
CA ASP A 119 -8.24 -18.16 17.76
C ASP A 119 -7.54 -18.09 19.12
N ASP A 120 -6.34 -18.65 19.24
CA ASP A 120 -5.50 -18.58 20.44
C ASP A 120 -5.17 -17.14 20.84
N TYR A 121 -5.07 -16.25 19.85
CA TYR A 121 -4.66 -14.86 20.04
C TYR A 121 -5.78 -13.84 19.79
N LYS A 122 -7.02 -14.29 19.55
CA LYS A 122 -8.12 -13.44 19.07
C LYS A 122 -8.34 -12.20 19.94
N ALA A 123 -8.37 -12.36 21.26
CA ALA A 123 -8.55 -11.25 22.20
C ALA A 123 -7.39 -10.25 22.14
N LEU A 124 -6.15 -10.75 22.07
CA LEU A 124 -4.93 -9.93 21.95
C LEU A 124 -4.91 -9.16 20.62
N LEU A 125 -5.17 -9.85 19.50
CA LEU A 125 -5.26 -9.28 18.16
C LEU A 125 -6.32 -8.17 18.08
N LYS A 126 -7.47 -8.35 18.75
CA LYS A 126 -8.49 -7.31 18.84
C LYS A 126 -7.97 -6.08 19.59
N LYS A 127 -7.32 -6.25 20.76
CA LYS A 127 -6.73 -5.14 21.53
C LYS A 127 -5.66 -4.39 20.74
N LEU A 128 -4.81 -5.10 19.99
CA LEU A 128 -3.82 -4.49 19.11
C LEU A 128 -4.47 -3.73 17.97
N GLY A 129 -5.58 -4.24 17.46
CA GLY A 129 -6.46 -3.51 16.56
C GLY A 129 -6.96 -2.20 17.18
N ASP A 130 -7.35 -2.21 18.46
CA ASP A 130 -7.80 -1.02 19.20
C ASP A 130 -6.68 0.01 19.29
N ILE A 131 -5.46 -0.42 19.59
CA ILE A 131 -4.27 0.44 19.62
C ILE A 131 -3.97 1.01 18.22
N ALA A 132 -4.00 0.15 17.19
CA ALA A 132 -3.75 0.55 15.80
C ALA A 132 -4.84 1.47 15.24
N ALA A 133 -6.01 1.52 15.88
CA ALA A 133 -7.11 2.38 15.48
C ALA A 133 -6.88 3.87 15.80
N ASN A 134 -5.82 4.20 16.52
CA ASN A 134 -5.48 5.59 16.78
C ASN A 134 -4.93 6.28 15.51
N GLU A 135 -5.47 7.48 15.22
CA GLU A 135 -5.45 8.13 13.89
C GLU A 135 -4.07 8.41 13.29
N LEU A 136 -3.02 8.31 14.09
CA LEU A 136 -1.68 8.72 13.72
C LEU A 136 -0.76 7.52 13.46
N GLY A 137 -1.27 6.28 13.44
CA GLY A 137 -0.40 5.09 13.37
C GLY A 137 -0.22 4.43 11.99
N LYS A 138 0.90 3.72 11.80
CA LYS A 138 1.03 2.69 10.76
C LYS A 138 1.00 1.31 11.42
N LEU A 139 0.10 0.44 10.97
CA LEU A 139 0.06 -0.98 11.30
C LEU A 139 0.82 -1.76 10.21
N GLU A 140 1.90 -2.43 10.57
CA GLU A 140 2.62 -3.36 9.72
C GLU A 140 2.45 -4.78 10.27
N ILE A 141 2.09 -5.71 9.39
CA ILE A 141 1.92 -7.13 9.73
C ILE A 141 2.78 -7.92 8.75
N SER A 142 3.60 -8.83 9.25
CA SER A 142 4.33 -9.81 8.45
C SER A 142 3.84 -11.20 8.83
N ALA A 143 3.23 -11.91 7.90
CA ALA A 143 2.61 -13.22 8.14
C ALA A 143 2.39 -14.00 6.83
N PRO A 144 2.11 -15.32 6.90
CA PRO A 144 1.72 -16.10 5.73
C PRO A 144 0.50 -15.55 5.01
N LYS A 145 0.51 -15.69 3.68
CA LYS A 145 -0.58 -15.22 2.82
C LYS A 145 -1.93 -15.81 3.17
N SER A 146 -1.94 -17.08 3.59
CA SER A 146 -3.14 -17.85 3.93
C SER A 146 -4.00 -17.19 5.01
N ILE A 147 -3.37 -16.51 5.97
CA ILE A 147 -4.07 -15.88 7.10
C ILE A 147 -4.26 -14.38 6.93
N GLU A 148 -3.81 -13.77 5.83
CA GLU A 148 -3.87 -12.32 5.60
C GLU A 148 -5.26 -11.75 5.87
N ILE A 149 -6.27 -12.31 5.19
CA ILE A 149 -7.64 -11.79 5.28
C ILE A 149 -8.24 -12.07 6.66
N PRO A 150 -8.26 -13.31 7.18
CA PRO A 150 -8.76 -13.60 8.53
C PRO A 150 -8.13 -12.73 9.62
N LEU A 151 -6.81 -12.58 9.63
CA LEU A 151 -6.07 -11.77 10.60
C LEU A 151 -6.49 -10.30 10.53
N LEU A 152 -6.55 -9.72 9.33
CA LEU A 152 -6.99 -8.34 9.16
C LEU A 152 -8.47 -8.15 9.51
N LYS A 153 -9.34 -9.15 9.31
CA LYS A 153 -10.72 -9.05 9.77
C LYS A 153 -10.78 -8.90 11.29
N ILE A 154 -10.04 -9.72 12.04
CA ILE A 154 -9.96 -9.63 13.51
C ILE A 154 -9.43 -8.27 13.94
N MET A 155 -8.34 -7.81 13.31
CA MET A 155 -7.64 -6.62 13.76
C MET A 155 -8.30 -5.31 13.33
N ILE A 156 -8.88 -5.19 12.13
CA ILE A 156 -9.25 -3.88 11.56
C ILE A 156 -10.64 -3.79 10.92
N MET A 157 -11.44 -4.85 10.90
CA MET A 157 -12.82 -4.77 10.42
C MET A 157 -13.68 -3.86 11.32
N GLY A 158 -14.57 -3.07 10.71
CA GLY A 158 -15.47 -2.16 11.43
C GLY A 158 -14.81 -0.91 12.03
N ARG A 159 -13.47 -0.86 12.10
CA ARG A 159 -12.73 0.28 12.65
C ARG A 159 -12.75 1.46 11.69
N LYS A 160 -13.26 2.61 12.15
CA LYS A 160 -13.36 3.85 11.35
C LYS A 160 -12.05 4.63 11.23
N LYS A 161 -11.00 4.20 11.94
CA LYS A 161 -9.72 4.89 12.02
C LYS A 161 -8.61 3.84 12.00
N VAL A 162 -7.70 3.92 11.02
CA VAL A 162 -6.36 3.32 10.98
C VAL A 162 -5.62 4.10 9.88
N ALA A 163 -4.47 4.71 10.17
CA ALA A 163 -3.88 5.65 9.21
C ALA A 163 -3.23 4.94 8.00
N ARG A 164 -2.57 3.79 8.21
CA ARG A 164 -2.01 2.97 7.14
C ARG A 164 -1.82 1.53 7.58
N VAL A 165 -2.32 0.59 6.79
CA VAL A 165 -2.10 -0.85 6.98
C VAL A 165 -1.15 -1.35 5.89
N LYS A 166 -0.10 -2.07 6.29
CA LYS A 166 0.82 -2.76 5.39
C LYS A 166 0.95 -4.21 5.80
N PHE A 167 0.49 -5.09 4.92
CA PHE A 167 0.75 -6.51 5.05
C PHE A 167 1.99 -6.88 4.22
N ILE A 168 2.88 -7.67 4.79
CA ILE A 168 4.07 -8.23 4.16
C ILE A 168 3.89 -9.74 4.20
N GLU A 169 3.91 -10.36 3.03
CA GLU A 169 3.86 -11.80 2.95
C GLU A 169 5.17 -12.39 3.46
N ALA A 170 5.05 -13.30 4.42
CA ALA A 170 6.16 -13.96 5.07
C ALA A 170 6.07 -15.48 4.82
N LYS A 171 7.24 -16.14 4.72
CA LYS A 171 7.31 -17.60 4.51
C LYS A 171 7.28 -18.39 5.81
N ASP A 172 7.60 -17.76 6.93
CA ASP A 172 7.59 -18.36 8.26
C ASP A 172 6.16 -18.48 8.81
N LYS A 173 5.91 -19.55 9.60
CA LYS A 173 4.62 -19.75 10.30
C LYS A 173 4.53 -18.90 11.57
N ALA A 174 4.82 -17.61 11.45
CA ALA A 174 4.80 -16.66 12.55
C ALA A 174 4.04 -15.39 12.15
N ILE A 175 3.54 -14.66 13.15
CA ILE A 175 2.88 -13.38 12.94
C ILE A 175 3.70 -12.30 13.64
N LYS A 176 4.30 -11.40 12.87
CA LYS A 176 4.99 -10.22 13.39
C LYS A 176 4.10 -9.01 13.20
N ILE A 177 3.82 -8.29 14.29
CA ILE A 177 2.97 -7.10 14.28
C ILE A 177 3.79 -5.92 14.80
N SER A 178 3.77 -4.82 14.06
CA SER A 178 4.39 -3.57 14.46
C SER A 178 3.42 -2.40 14.29
N ILE A 179 3.29 -1.58 15.34
CA ILE A 179 2.50 -0.35 15.33
C ILE A 179 3.48 0.81 15.49
N TYR A 180 3.48 1.73 14.54
CA TYR A 180 4.32 2.91 14.54
C TYR A 180 3.49 4.16 14.80
N GLN A 181 4.04 5.14 15.50
CA GLN A 181 3.45 6.47 15.59
C GLN A 181 3.93 7.34 14.41
N LYS A 182 3.03 8.13 13.81
CA LYS A 182 3.38 9.25 12.94
C LYS A 182 3.83 10.39 13.86
N LYS A 183 5.01 10.93 13.58
CA LYS A 183 5.45 12.17 14.21
C LYS A 183 4.60 13.36 13.80
#